data_AF-A0A095AZK5-F1
#
_entry.id   AF-A0A095AZK5-F1
#
_cell.length_a   1.000
_cell.length_b   1.000
_cell.length_c   1.000
_cell.angle_alpha   90.00
_cell.angle_beta   90.00
_cell.angle_gamma   90.00
#
_symmetry.space_group_name_H-M   'P 1'
#
loop_
_entity.id
_entity.type
_entity.pdbx_description
1 polymer ?
#
loop_
_entity_poly.entity_id
_entity_poly.type
_entity_poly.pdbx_seq_one_letter_code
_entity_poly.pdbx_strand_id
1 'polypeptide(L)'
;IETIALGNGQGSRQTGSWLAHLIEIQHFKPLNVRYAVVSECGASYYSASNLACTELPDLNVSFRGAVSIARRLQDPLAELVKVEPKHLGVGMYQHDIPVNQLTSAVHNVMEECISFVGVDLNAAPLHILSRVAGLSEMKAKAILTYRSQIGPFRSRADLLKVKGIGQATFAQCAGFVRVKPTYSTTTLDGTKDVEMISISSGDDDGDDLTCDTKITNISTGSTKRKHISNEFNKKRKKPRIMEVTVTDQSDVNCFNPLDQTAVHPDSYEVAASIISLLQLNLTDVGSVKMRAAATQFMISEDRDKRLEQFCSKTVGLDTLRDIIVALTRPLDFDERQDCFTPLFHSTVMKISDLRKGMQVKGRVENVTTFGAFCDIGVEENAYIPRHAYPRNCPTSNLKITNDTSVGIGVSDGGDIHHKMFTLRLGDRIKAIVSSVDIKYKRVALDKVSVMT
;
A
#
# COMPACT_ATOMS: atom_id res chain seq x y z
N ILE A 1 12.99 16.27 3.86
CA ILE A 1 11.54 16.00 4.00
C ILE A 1 10.92 16.47 2.70
N GLU A 2 10.44 15.55 1.87
CA GLU A 2 9.85 15.89 0.56
C GLU A 2 8.31 15.89 0.60
N THR A 3 7.74 15.26 1.63
CA THR A 3 6.31 15.00 1.73
C THR A 3 5.80 15.28 3.14
N ILE A 4 4.66 15.98 3.23
CA ILE A 4 3.94 16.29 4.48
C ILE A 4 2.61 15.52 4.51
N ALA A 5 2.32 14.84 5.62
CA ALA A 5 1.02 14.25 5.87
C ALA A 5 0.16 15.21 6.68
N LEU A 6 -1.02 15.57 6.17
CA LEU A 6 -1.98 16.44 6.85
C LEU A 6 -3.22 15.62 7.24
N GLY A 7 -3.55 15.58 8.54
CA GLY A 7 -4.78 14.94 9.00
C GLY A 7 -6.03 15.66 8.48
N ASN A 8 -7.08 14.93 8.12
CA ASN A 8 -8.35 15.47 7.63
C ASN A 8 -9.34 15.90 8.73
N GLY A 9 -8.84 16.22 9.92
CA GLY A 9 -9.64 16.64 11.07
C GLY A 9 -10.02 18.10 11.12
N GLN A 10 -10.29 18.55 12.35
CA GLN A 10 -10.57 19.94 12.65
C GLN A 10 -9.37 20.82 12.31
N GLY A 11 -9.61 21.91 11.57
CA GLY A 11 -8.53 22.82 11.16
C GLY A 11 -7.71 22.36 9.95
N SER A 12 -8.03 21.19 9.37
CA SER A 12 -7.29 20.61 8.23
C SER A 12 -7.31 21.52 7.01
N ARG A 13 -8.46 22.10 6.66
CA ARG A 13 -8.60 23.02 5.52
C ARG A 13 -7.76 24.29 5.69
N GLN A 14 -7.80 24.91 6.87
CA GLN A 14 -6.99 26.10 7.18
C GLN A 14 -5.49 25.76 7.12
N THR A 15 -5.11 24.62 7.70
CA THR A 15 -3.71 24.16 7.71
C THR A 15 -3.23 23.80 6.30
N GLY A 16 -4.07 23.18 5.49
CA GLY A 16 -3.79 22.86 4.09
C GLY A 16 -3.61 24.11 3.23
N SER A 17 -4.50 25.10 3.38
CA SER A 17 -4.37 26.40 2.72
C SER A 17 -3.07 27.12 3.09
N TRP A 18 -2.73 27.11 4.38
CA TRP A 18 -1.46 27.66 4.88
C TRP A 18 -0.23 26.92 4.33
N LEU A 19 -0.24 25.58 4.32
CA LEU A 19 0.85 24.77 3.77
C LEU A 19 1.06 25.02 2.29
N ALA A 20 -0.01 25.06 1.52
CA ALA A 20 0.04 25.31 0.09
C ALA A 20 0.53 26.72 -0.24
N HIS A 21 0.15 27.74 0.55
CA HIS A 21 0.72 29.09 0.42
C HIS A 21 2.24 29.09 0.67
N LEU A 22 2.73 28.37 1.69
CA LEU A 22 4.17 28.25 1.96
C LEU A 22 4.93 27.55 0.82
N ILE A 23 4.30 26.55 0.19
CA ILE A 23 4.85 25.86 -0.99
C ILE A 23 4.92 26.83 -2.19
N GLU A 24 3.85 27.60 -2.42
CA GLU A 24 3.75 28.57 -3.52
C GLU A 24 4.82 29.67 -3.43
N ILE A 25 5.03 30.24 -2.24
CA ILE A 25 6.09 31.25 -2.00
C ILE A 25 7.50 30.63 -1.92
N GLN A 26 7.62 29.32 -2.20
CA GLN A 26 8.88 28.59 -2.22
C GLN A 26 9.66 28.63 -0.90
N HIS A 27 8.94 28.71 0.23
CA HIS A 27 9.52 28.82 1.57
C HIS A 27 10.47 27.67 1.91
N PHE A 28 10.23 26.49 1.34
CA PHE A 28 10.99 25.27 1.64
C PHE A 28 12.24 25.07 0.76
N LYS A 29 12.60 26.02 -0.11
CA LYS A 29 13.79 25.88 -0.96
C LYS A 29 15.07 25.60 -0.14
N PRO A 30 15.95 24.68 -0.59
CA PRO A 30 15.95 24.03 -1.90
C PRO A 30 15.06 22.76 -2.00
N LEU A 31 14.30 22.41 -0.96
CA LEU A 31 13.46 21.21 -0.96
C LEU A 31 12.18 21.44 -1.77
N ASN A 32 11.83 20.47 -2.62
CA ASN A 32 10.54 20.41 -3.27
C ASN A 32 9.54 19.69 -2.35
N VAL A 33 8.70 20.47 -1.65
CA VAL A 33 7.76 19.96 -0.65
C VAL A 33 6.37 19.85 -1.24
N ARG A 34 5.72 18.71 -1.01
CA ARG A 34 4.31 18.47 -1.33
C ARG A 34 3.57 17.96 -0.08
N TYR A 35 2.25 18.08 -0.04
CA TYR A 35 1.47 17.49 1.05
C TYR A 35 0.33 16.61 0.55
N ALA A 36 -0.06 15.63 1.35
CA ALA A 36 -1.23 14.80 1.10
C ALA A 36 -2.15 14.82 2.33
N VAL A 37 -3.45 14.86 2.07
CA VAL A 37 -4.47 14.73 3.11
C VAL A 37 -4.67 13.25 3.44
N VAL A 38 -4.59 12.93 4.72
CA VAL A 38 -4.63 11.56 5.24
C VAL A 38 -5.74 11.47 6.27
N SER A 39 -6.45 10.34 6.28
CA SER A 39 -7.47 10.08 7.29
C SER A 39 -6.84 10.06 8.70
N GLU A 40 -7.39 10.85 9.61
CA GLU A 40 -7.01 10.82 11.03
C GLU A 40 -7.88 9.88 11.87
N CYS A 41 -8.82 9.15 11.25
CA CYS A 41 -9.74 8.26 11.96
C CYS A 41 -8.98 7.29 12.86
N GLY A 42 -9.28 7.31 14.16
CA GLY A 42 -8.63 6.44 15.13
C GLY A 42 -7.20 6.84 15.53
N ALA A 43 -6.63 7.93 15.02
CA ALA A 43 -5.30 8.39 15.40
C ALA A 43 -5.23 8.82 16.88
N SER A 44 -6.29 9.47 17.37
CA SER A 44 -6.46 9.81 18.80
C SER A 44 -6.53 8.56 19.68
N TYR A 45 -7.30 7.55 19.26
CA TYR A 45 -7.40 6.28 19.97
C TYR A 45 -6.08 5.50 19.97
N TYR A 46 -5.36 5.47 18.85
CA TYR A 46 -4.01 4.91 18.81
C TYR A 46 -3.09 5.65 19.79
N SER A 47 -3.08 6.99 19.77
CA SER A 47 -2.16 7.80 20.58
C SER A 47 -2.26 7.57 22.10
N ALA A 48 -3.46 7.24 22.57
CA ALA A 48 -3.76 6.92 23.96
C ALA A 48 -3.65 5.42 24.30
N SER A 49 -3.37 4.56 23.31
CA SER A 49 -3.28 3.11 23.51
C SER A 49 -1.99 2.69 24.22
N ASN A 50 -2.04 1.54 24.90
CA ASN A 50 -0.87 0.92 25.52
C ASN A 50 0.22 0.57 24.48
N LEU A 51 -0.19 0.24 23.25
CA LEU A 51 0.71 -0.01 22.13
C LEU A 51 1.52 1.25 21.80
N ALA A 52 0.87 2.41 21.65
CA ALA A 52 1.56 3.67 21.37
C ALA A 52 2.46 4.13 22.53
N CYS A 53 2.05 3.88 23.78
CA CYS A 53 2.93 4.09 24.95
C CYS A 53 4.20 3.25 24.90
N THR A 54 4.11 2.02 24.36
CA THR A 54 5.26 1.11 24.23
C THR A 54 6.14 1.49 23.03
N GLU A 55 5.54 1.87 21.90
CA GLU A 55 6.27 2.29 20.69
C GLU A 55 6.95 3.66 20.85
N LEU A 56 6.30 4.61 21.53
CA LEU A 56 6.71 6.02 21.61
C LEU A 56 6.63 6.55 23.05
N PRO A 57 7.40 5.98 24.00
CA PRO A 57 7.28 6.29 25.43
C PRO A 57 7.59 7.75 25.75
N ASP A 58 8.58 8.34 25.06
CA ASP A 58 9.08 9.69 25.33
C ASP A 58 8.22 10.80 24.69
N LEU A 59 7.21 10.44 23.90
CA LEU A 59 6.33 11.42 23.24
C LEU A 59 5.03 11.61 24.02
N ASN A 60 4.55 12.86 24.07
CA ASN A 60 3.20 13.17 24.54
C ASN A 60 2.15 12.58 23.58
N VAL A 61 0.97 12.26 24.11
CA VAL A 61 -0.21 11.76 23.38
C VAL A 61 -0.47 12.54 22.08
N SER A 62 -0.43 13.88 22.12
CA SER A 62 -0.70 14.73 20.94
C SER A 62 0.29 14.47 19.80
N PHE A 63 1.59 14.31 20.12
CA PHE A 63 2.62 14.03 19.11
C PHE A 63 2.56 12.61 18.59
N ARG A 64 2.10 11.63 19.39
CA ARG A 64 1.88 10.26 18.91
C ARG A 64 0.82 10.19 17.83
N GLY A 65 -0.25 11.00 17.94
CA GLY A 65 -1.25 11.14 16.89
C GLY A 65 -0.66 11.65 15.58
N ALA A 66 0.19 12.69 15.64
CA ALA A 66 0.89 13.22 14.47
C ALA A 66 1.83 12.19 13.83
N VAL A 67 2.54 11.40 14.64
CA VAL A 67 3.38 10.29 14.14
C VAL A 67 2.53 9.24 13.40
N SER A 68 1.34 8.92 13.91
CA SER A 68 0.42 7.98 13.23
C SER A 68 -0.02 8.53 11.87
N ILE A 69 -0.39 9.81 11.79
CA ILE A 69 -0.78 10.45 10.51
C ILE A 69 0.36 10.38 9.50
N ALA A 70 1.60 10.65 9.92
CA ALA A 70 2.77 10.56 9.05
C ALA A 70 3.03 9.12 8.57
N ARG A 71 2.94 8.13 9.48
CA ARG A 71 3.14 6.70 9.14
C ARG A 71 2.06 6.17 8.20
N ARG A 72 0.81 6.62 8.33
CA ARG A 72 -0.27 6.27 7.39
C ARG A 72 0.00 6.71 5.96
N LEU A 73 0.71 7.83 5.77
CA LEU A 73 1.10 8.25 4.42
C LEU A 73 2.18 7.33 3.82
N GLN A 74 3.06 6.78 4.67
CA GLN A 74 4.12 5.87 4.25
C GLN A 74 3.59 4.47 3.96
N ASP A 75 2.82 3.90 4.89
CA ASP A 75 2.15 2.61 4.73
C ASP A 75 0.82 2.62 5.51
N PRO A 76 -0.30 2.86 4.81
CA PRO A 76 -1.62 2.85 5.44
C PRO A 76 -1.94 1.51 6.12
N LEU A 77 -1.56 0.38 5.52
CA LEU A 77 -1.91 -0.95 6.04
C LEU A 77 -1.19 -1.23 7.35
N ALA A 78 0.12 -0.95 7.40
CA ALA A 78 0.96 -1.19 8.58
C ALA A 78 0.54 -0.36 9.81
N GLU A 79 -0.07 0.80 9.57
CA GLU A 79 -0.48 1.72 10.63
C GLU A 79 -1.97 1.59 11.00
N LEU A 80 -2.88 1.38 10.04
CA LEU A 80 -4.32 1.26 10.31
C LEU A 80 -4.69 -0.03 11.06
N VAL A 81 -3.94 -1.11 10.87
CA VAL A 81 -4.14 -2.37 11.61
C VAL A 81 -3.93 -2.22 13.13
N LYS A 82 -3.26 -1.14 13.58
CA LYS A 82 -3.04 -0.83 15.00
C LYS A 82 -4.28 -0.24 15.67
N VAL A 83 -5.26 0.19 14.87
CA VAL A 83 -6.48 0.85 15.31
C VAL A 83 -7.59 -0.19 15.46
N GLU A 84 -8.38 -0.09 16.52
CA GLU A 84 -9.53 -0.97 16.73
C GLU A 84 -10.61 -0.73 15.64
N PRO A 85 -11.28 -1.78 15.14
CA PRO A 85 -12.28 -1.66 14.06
C PRO A 85 -13.34 -0.57 14.23
N LYS A 86 -13.85 -0.39 15.46
CA LYS A 86 -14.85 0.64 15.79
C LYS A 86 -14.38 2.08 15.57
N HIS A 87 -13.07 2.31 15.52
CA HIS A 87 -12.45 3.63 15.39
C HIS A 87 -11.86 3.89 14.01
N LEU A 88 -11.97 2.93 13.10
CA LEU A 88 -11.40 3.02 11.76
C LEU A 88 -12.19 4.00 10.86
N GLY A 89 -13.43 4.33 11.24
CA GLY A 89 -14.25 5.28 10.48
C GLY A 89 -14.74 4.69 9.16
N VAL A 90 -15.24 3.45 9.18
CA VAL A 90 -15.63 2.72 7.96
C VAL A 90 -16.97 3.20 7.36
N GLY A 91 -17.70 4.05 8.07
CA GLY A 91 -18.94 4.63 7.58
C GLY A 91 -19.59 5.57 8.60
N MET A 92 -20.52 6.40 8.13
CA MET A 92 -21.19 7.42 8.94
C MET A 92 -21.99 6.82 10.11
N TYR A 93 -22.70 5.71 9.87
CA TYR A 93 -23.53 5.02 10.87
C TYR A 93 -22.82 3.80 11.47
N GLN A 94 -21.48 3.76 11.49
CA GLN A 94 -20.75 2.61 12.03
C GLN A 94 -21.10 2.30 13.49
N HIS A 95 -21.52 3.30 14.26
CA HIS A 95 -21.88 3.18 15.67
C HIS A 95 -23.25 2.52 15.88
N ASP A 96 -24.09 2.48 14.84
CA ASP A 96 -25.41 1.85 14.88
C ASP A 96 -25.35 0.35 14.53
N ILE A 97 -24.18 -0.14 14.12
CA ILE A 97 -23.93 -1.54 13.76
C ILE A 97 -23.54 -2.33 15.01
N PRO A 98 -24.05 -3.57 15.20
CA PRO A 98 -23.59 -4.44 16.27
C PRO A 98 -22.06 -4.63 16.26
N VAL A 99 -21.42 -4.36 17.40
CA VAL A 99 -19.94 -4.33 17.52
C VAL A 99 -19.28 -5.62 17.06
N ASN A 100 -19.87 -6.78 17.37
CA ASN A 100 -19.32 -8.07 16.97
C ASN A 100 -19.34 -8.27 15.45
N GLN A 101 -20.41 -7.83 14.79
CA GLN A 101 -20.55 -7.92 13.34
C GLN A 101 -19.55 -7.00 12.65
N LEU A 102 -19.42 -5.75 13.12
CA LEU A 102 -18.44 -4.79 12.62
C LEU A 102 -17.01 -5.30 12.79
N THR A 103 -16.68 -5.80 13.99
CA THR A 103 -15.34 -6.29 14.33
C THR A 103 -14.96 -7.49 13.47
N SER A 104 -15.86 -8.46 13.31
CA SER A 104 -15.65 -9.63 12.45
C SER A 104 -15.43 -9.23 11.00
N ALA A 105 -16.31 -8.38 10.44
CA ALA A 105 -16.21 -7.92 9.06
C ALA A 105 -14.89 -7.18 8.78
N VAL A 106 -14.49 -6.26 9.67
CA VAL A 106 -13.23 -5.51 9.51
C VAL A 106 -12.02 -6.41 9.67
N HIS A 107 -12.03 -7.36 10.60
CA HIS A 107 -10.92 -8.30 10.76
C HIS A 107 -10.75 -9.19 9.53
N ASN A 108 -11.83 -9.70 8.96
CA ASN A 108 -11.75 -10.50 7.73
C ASN A 108 -11.14 -9.68 6.59
N VAL A 109 -11.59 -8.43 6.39
CA VAL A 109 -11.01 -7.53 5.38
C VAL A 109 -9.53 -7.24 5.66
N MET A 110 -9.13 -7.05 6.92
CA MET A 110 -7.73 -6.83 7.27
C MET A 110 -6.86 -8.05 6.96
N GLU A 111 -7.35 -9.27 7.27
CA GLU A 111 -6.65 -10.52 6.96
C GLU A 111 -6.51 -10.73 5.45
N GLU A 112 -7.56 -10.44 4.68
CA GLU A 112 -7.52 -10.45 3.21
C GLU A 112 -6.51 -9.43 2.66
N CYS A 113 -6.53 -8.18 3.15
CA CYS A 113 -5.60 -7.14 2.73
C CYS A 113 -4.13 -7.54 3.01
N ILE A 114 -3.86 -8.09 4.18
CA ILE A 114 -2.50 -8.50 4.58
C ILE A 114 -2.04 -9.70 3.77
N SER A 115 -2.94 -10.66 3.52
CA SER A 115 -2.66 -11.83 2.69
C SER A 115 -2.41 -11.44 1.23
N PHE A 116 -3.15 -10.46 0.71
CA PHE A 116 -2.97 -9.94 -0.63
C PHE A 116 -1.62 -9.23 -0.83
N VAL A 117 -1.22 -8.38 0.12
CA VAL A 117 0.06 -7.65 0.05
C VAL A 117 1.25 -8.55 0.36
N GLY A 118 1.08 -9.48 1.30
CA GLY A 118 2.17 -10.27 1.86
C GLY A 118 2.99 -9.51 2.89
N VAL A 119 3.74 -10.26 3.72
CA VAL A 119 4.42 -9.73 4.90
C VAL A 119 5.87 -10.20 4.95
N ASP A 120 6.82 -9.27 5.08
CA ASP A 120 8.23 -9.61 5.29
C ASP A 120 8.48 -10.09 6.73
N LEU A 121 8.93 -11.34 6.91
CA LEU A 121 9.25 -11.90 8.24
C LEU A 121 10.26 -11.08 9.00
N ASN A 122 11.25 -10.53 8.31
CA ASN A 122 12.40 -9.90 8.93
C ASN A 122 12.13 -8.44 9.32
N ALA A 123 11.08 -7.82 8.78
CA ALA A 123 10.70 -6.44 9.07
C ALA A 123 9.38 -6.32 9.85
N ALA A 124 8.44 -7.25 9.66
CA ALA A 124 7.07 -7.06 10.10
C ALA A 124 6.92 -6.96 11.63
N PRO A 125 6.06 -6.05 12.11
CA PRO A 125 5.74 -5.91 13.53
C PRO A 125 4.75 -6.98 14.01
N LEU A 126 4.62 -7.12 15.33
CA LEU A 126 3.77 -8.12 15.99
C LEU A 126 2.33 -8.11 15.46
N HIS A 127 1.73 -6.93 15.38
CA HIS A 127 0.32 -6.74 15.06
C HIS A 127 -0.02 -7.04 13.58
N ILE A 128 0.96 -6.99 12.68
CA ILE A 128 0.79 -7.44 11.29
C ILE A 128 0.94 -8.96 11.23
N LEU A 129 1.97 -9.52 11.87
CA LEU A 129 2.21 -10.96 11.89
C LEU A 129 1.04 -11.75 12.51
N SER A 130 0.38 -11.19 13.53
CA SER A 130 -0.77 -11.82 14.18
C SER A 130 -2.03 -11.88 13.31
N ARG A 131 -2.01 -11.26 12.13
CA ARG A 131 -3.14 -11.20 11.17
C ARG A 131 -2.85 -11.95 9.88
N VAL A 132 -1.69 -12.59 9.76
CA VAL A 132 -1.39 -13.47 8.64
C VAL A 132 -2.15 -14.78 8.84
N ALA A 133 -2.72 -15.32 7.76
CA ALA A 133 -3.44 -16.59 7.79
C ALA A 133 -2.63 -17.69 8.49
N GLY A 134 -3.25 -18.38 9.45
CA GLY A 134 -2.62 -19.44 10.25
C GLY A 134 -1.74 -18.97 11.43
N LEU A 135 -1.42 -17.68 11.53
CA LEU A 135 -0.66 -17.10 12.64
C LEU A 135 -1.59 -16.48 13.69
N SER A 136 -1.41 -16.86 14.95
CA SER A 136 -2.04 -16.21 16.10
C SER A 136 -1.07 -15.25 16.78
N GLU A 137 -1.56 -14.39 17.68
CA GLU A 137 -0.70 -13.48 18.45
C GLU A 137 0.42 -14.23 19.20
N MET A 138 0.13 -15.44 19.71
CA MET A 138 1.15 -16.29 20.36
C MET A 138 2.24 -16.73 19.37
N LYS A 139 1.85 -17.18 18.17
CA LYS A 139 2.81 -17.59 17.14
C LYS A 139 3.62 -16.40 16.62
N ALA A 140 2.99 -15.24 16.45
CA ALA A 140 3.67 -14.01 16.05
C ALA A 140 4.71 -13.56 17.09
N LYS A 141 4.41 -13.67 18.39
CA LYS A 141 5.40 -13.47 19.48
C LYS A 141 6.56 -14.48 19.40
N ALA A 142 6.28 -15.73 19.08
CA ALA A 142 7.31 -16.75 18.91
C ALA A 142 8.26 -16.42 17.73
N ILE A 143 7.71 -15.93 16.61
CA ILE A 143 8.50 -15.46 15.45
C ILE A 143 9.42 -14.29 15.84
N LEU A 144 8.90 -13.30 16.58
CA LEU A 144 9.74 -12.18 17.06
C LEU A 144 10.81 -12.61 18.05
N THR A 145 10.49 -13.56 18.92
CA THR A 145 11.45 -14.14 19.87
C THR A 145 12.56 -14.87 19.11
N TYR A 146 12.20 -15.66 18.11
CA TYR A 146 13.15 -16.32 17.21
C TYR A 146 14.08 -15.30 16.52
N ARG A 147 13.51 -14.24 15.93
CA ARG A 147 14.28 -13.15 15.29
C ARG A 147 15.29 -12.51 16.22
N SER A 148 14.90 -12.31 17.48
CA SER A 148 15.74 -11.65 18.48
C SER A 148 16.87 -12.55 19.00
N GLN A 149 16.68 -13.87 18.99
CA GLN A 149 17.63 -14.84 19.57
C GLN A 149 18.56 -15.46 18.52
N ILE A 150 18.03 -15.84 17.36
CA ILE A 150 18.75 -16.59 16.32
C ILE A 150 19.21 -15.66 15.20
N GLY A 151 18.46 -14.58 14.94
CA GLY A 151 18.73 -13.64 13.87
C GLY A 151 17.67 -13.69 12.76
N PRO A 152 17.95 -13.06 11.60
CA PRO A 152 16.99 -12.98 10.50
C PRO A 152 16.72 -14.35 9.87
N PHE A 153 15.49 -14.54 9.38
CA PHE A 153 15.11 -15.68 8.56
C PHE A 153 15.83 -15.59 7.21
N ARG A 154 16.37 -16.73 6.74
CA ARG A 154 17.07 -16.84 5.45
C ARG A 154 16.16 -17.41 4.37
N SER A 155 15.23 -18.28 4.78
CA SER A 155 14.23 -18.88 3.90
C SER A 155 12.88 -19.01 4.62
N ARG A 156 11.81 -19.25 3.86
CA ARG A 156 10.50 -19.55 4.46
C ARG A 156 10.56 -20.82 5.34
N ALA A 157 11.33 -21.83 4.92
CA ALA A 157 11.46 -23.09 5.64
C ALA A 157 11.98 -22.92 7.08
N ASP A 158 12.69 -21.83 7.37
CA ASP A 158 13.14 -21.50 8.72
C ASP A 158 11.97 -21.28 9.70
N LEU A 159 10.76 -21.00 9.22
CA LEU A 159 9.56 -20.93 10.07
C LEU A 159 9.28 -22.24 10.81
N LEU A 160 9.62 -23.39 10.25
CA LEU A 160 9.46 -24.69 10.91
C LEU A 160 10.38 -24.86 12.14
N LYS A 161 11.42 -24.02 12.26
CA LYS A 161 12.31 -23.98 13.43
C LYS A 161 11.71 -23.18 14.59
N VAL A 162 10.63 -22.44 14.35
CA VAL A 162 9.97 -21.61 15.36
C VAL A 162 9.06 -22.48 16.23
N LYS A 163 9.20 -22.37 17.56
CA LYS A 163 8.37 -23.09 18.51
C LYS A 163 6.88 -22.79 18.29
N GLY A 164 6.07 -23.83 18.06
CA GLY A 164 4.62 -23.72 17.85
C GLY A 164 4.19 -23.56 16.39
N ILE A 165 5.13 -23.51 15.44
CA ILE A 165 4.86 -23.55 14.00
C ILE A 165 5.18 -24.95 13.48
N GLY A 166 4.14 -25.76 13.28
CA GLY A 166 4.25 -27.08 12.64
C GLY A 166 3.86 -27.02 11.16
N GLN A 167 3.94 -28.16 10.47
CA GLN A 167 3.70 -28.27 9.02
C GLN A 167 2.35 -27.67 8.59
N ALA A 168 1.27 -27.93 9.34
CA ALA A 168 -0.05 -27.39 9.01
C ALA A 168 -0.11 -25.85 9.12
N THR A 169 0.59 -25.26 10.10
CA THR A 169 0.67 -23.80 10.21
C THR A 169 1.53 -23.21 9.11
N PHE A 170 2.65 -23.86 8.80
CA PHE A 170 3.54 -23.45 7.73
C PHE A 170 2.82 -23.44 6.37
N ALA A 171 2.09 -24.50 6.03
CA ALA A 171 1.32 -24.57 4.79
C ALA A 171 0.22 -23.48 4.67
N GLN A 172 -0.30 -22.98 5.81
CA GLN A 172 -1.31 -21.92 5.79
C GLN A 172 -0.69 -20.53 5.65
N CYS A 173 0.49 -20.28 6.24
CA CYS A 173 1.07 -18.94 6.24
C CYS A 173 2.13 -18.71 5.14
N ALA A 174 2.78 -19.77 4.63
CA ALA A 174 3.98 -19.64 3.82
C ALA A 174 3.76 -18.94 2.46
N GLY A 175 2.53 -18.92 1.93
CA GLY A 175 2.20 -18.17 0.71
C GLY A 175 2.11 -16.65 0.91
N PHE A 176 1.83 -16.21 2.13
CA PHE A 176 1.58 -14.80 2.47
C PHE A 176 2.79 -14.11 3.09
N VAL A 177 3.88 -14.85 3.22
CA VAL A 177 5.06 -14.45 3.97
C VAL A 177 6.24 -14.37 3.03
N ARG A 178 7.05 -13.32 3.14
CA ARG A 178 8.21 -13.05 2.29
C ARG A 178 9.48 -12.99 3.12
N VAL A 179 10.61 -13.30 2.49
CA VAL A 179 11.93 -13.18 3.11
C VAL A 179 12.83 -12.35 2.21
N LYS A 180 13.12 -11.12 2.63
CA LYS A 180 14.08 -10.26 1.93
C LYS A 180 15.51 -10.66 2.32
N PRO A 181 16.43 -10.81 1.35
CA PRO A 181 17.82 -11.09 1.62
C PRO A 181 18.47 -9.86 2.25
N THR A 182 19.37 -10.10 3.20
CA THR A 182 20.15 -9.03 3.84
C THR A 182 21.16 -8.41 2.87
N TYR A 183 21.53 -9.13 1.81
CA TYR A 183 22.40 -8.68 0.73
C TYR A 183 21.79 -9.13 -0.60
N SER A 184 21.32 -8.19 -1.42
CA SER A 184 20.92 -8.48 -2.80
C SER A 184 22.05 -8.06 -3.73
N THR A 185 22.57 -8.98 -4.53
CA THR A 185 23.45 -8.68 -5.69
C THR A 185 22.67 -8.18 -6.90
N THR A 186 21.32 -8.15 -6.83
CA THR A 186 20.47 -7.71 -7.93
C THR A 186 20.20 -6.22 -7.79
N THR A 187 20.68 -5.44 -8.76
CA THR A 187 20.40 -4.01 -8.89
C THR A 187 18.89 -3.79 -9.07
N LEU A 188 18.27 -3.09 -8.13
CA LEU A 188 16.84 -2.73 -8.19
C LEU A 188 16.64 -1.58 -9.19
N ASP A 189 15.60 -1.70 -10.03
CA ASP A 189 15.21 -0.68 -11.01
C ASP A 189 14.62 0.54 -10.29
N GLY A 190 15.35 1.66 -10.27
CA GLY A 190 14.96 2.91 -9.59
C GLY A 190 14.07 3.86 -10.39
N THR A 191 13.29 3.38 -11.36
CA THR A 191 12.67 4.23 -12.40
C THR A 191 11.21 4.64 -12.17
N LYS A 192 10.65 4.52 -10.95
CA LYS A 192 9.26 4.96 -10.70
C LYS A 192 9.21 6.42 -10.22
N ASP A 193 9.25 7.35 -11.17
CA ASP A 193 8.86 8.74 -10.96
C ASP A 193 7.33 8.84 -10.81
N VAL A 194 6.87 9.48 -9.73
CA VAL A 194 5.45 9.68 -9.41
C VAL A 194 4.86 10.81 -10.26
N GLU A 195 3.75 10.55 -10.96
CA GLU A 195 3.02 11.54 -11.76
C GLU A 195 2.68 12.81 -10.96
N MET A 196 3.12 13.96 -11.46
CA MET A 196 2.73 15.28 -10.97
C MET A 196 1.39 15.69 -11.57
N ILE A 197 0.49 16.22 -10.75
CA ILE A 197 -0.70 16.93 -11.26
C ILE A 197 -0.22 18.29 -11.75
N SER A 198 0.05 18.40 -13.06
CA SER A 198 0.05 19.67 -13.75
C SER A 198 -1.31 19.81 -14.41
N ILE A 199 -2.07 20.84 -14.03
CA ILE A 199 -3.30 21.18 -14.75
C ILE A 199 -2.83 21.90 -16.02
N SER A 200 -3.15 21.31 -17.17
CA SER A 200 -2.96 21.95 -18.47
C SER A 200 -3.82 23.21 -18.50
N SER A 201 -3.21 24.36 -18.25
CA SER A 201 -3.72 25.64 -18.73
C SER A 201 -3.59 25.61 -20.25
N GLY A 202 -4.70 25.37 -20.95
CA GLY A 202 -4.79 25.72 -22.35
C GLY A 202 -4.84 27.23 -22.44
N ASP A 203 -3.74 27.82 -22.90
CA ASP A 203 -3.69 29.01 -23.73
C ASP A 203 -2.36 28.97 -24.52
N ASP A 204 -2.49 29.33 -25.80
CA ASP A 204 -1.58 29.24 -26.94
C ASP A 204 -0.41 30.24 -26.86
N ASP A 205 0.77 29.84 -27.36
CA ASP A 205 1.65 30.59 -28.27
C ASP A 205 3.08 30.00 -28.25
N GLY A 206 3.57 29.68 -29.45
CA GLY A 206 4.82 28.98 -29.67
C GLY A 206 6.09 29.77 -29.33
N ASP A 207 7.13 29.04 -28.94
CA ASP A 207 8.42 29.14 -29.62
C ASP A 207 9.31 27.94 -29.26
N ASP A 208 9.91 27.38 -30.31
CA ASP A 208 10.80 26.24 -30.32
C ASP A 208 12.19 26.69 -29.83
N LEU A 209 12.59 26.29 -28.61
CA LEU A 209 13.99 26.38 -28.19
C LEU A 209 14.44 25.08 -27.52
N THR A 210 15.12 24.27 -28.32
CA THR A 210 15.97 23.17 -27.88
C THR A 210 17.12 23.70 -27.01
N CYS A 211 17.23 23.24 -25.76
CA CYS A 211 18.48 23.34 -25.00
C CYS A 211 18.84 22.01 -24.34
N ASP A 212 19.73 21.28 -25.00
CA ASP A 212 20.53 20.20 -24.44
C ASP A 212 21.32 20.71 -23.22
N THR A 213 21.06 20.17 -22.04
CA THR A 213 22.02 20.29 -20.92
C THR A 213 22.26 18.93 -20.29
N LYS A 214 23.39 18.32 -20.65
CA LYS A 214 23.98 17.13 -20.03
C LYS A 214 24.26 17.42 -18.55
N ILE A 215 23.65 16.66 -17.63
CA ILE A 215 24.02 16.68 -16.21
C ILE A 215 25.23 15.76 -16.02
N THR A 216 26.38 16.36 -15.76
CA THR A 216 27.62 15.69 -15.34
C THR A 216 27.57 15.35 -13.85
N ASN A 217 27.82 14.08 -13.52
CA ASN A 217 28.07 13.59 -12.17
C ASN A 217 29.31 14.28 -11.56
N ILE A 218 29.17 14.86 -10.35
CA ILE A 218 30.32 15.34 -9.57
C ILE A 218 30.34 14.64 -8.21
N SER A 219 31.48 14.01 -7.95
CA SER A 219 31.88 13.27 -6.77
C SER A 219 32.20 14.17 -5.57
N THR A 220 31.87 13.66 -4.38
CA THR A 220 32.52 13.80 -3.06
C THR A 220 33.52 14.95 -2.83
N GLY A 221 33.20 15.82 -1.86
CA GLY A 221 34.13 16.75 -1.22
C GLY A 221 33.88 16.84 0.29
N SER A 222 34.88 16.48 1.07
CA SER A 222 34.90 16.40 2.52
C SER A 222 35.23 17.74 3.17
N THR A 223 34.45 18.20 4.16
CA THR A 223 34.92 19.20 5.14
C THR A 223 34.37 18.96 6.54
N LYS A 224 35.31 18.77 7.47
CA LYS A 224 35.17 18.70 8.93
C LYS A 224 34.59 19.99 9.52
N ARG A 225 33.69 19.90 10.51
CA ARG A 225 33.59 20.88 11.60
C ARG A 225 33.31 20.21 12.96
N LYS A 226 33.94 20.79 13.99
CA LYS A 226 34.19 20.29 15.34
C LYS A 226 32.98 20.35 16.29
N HIS A 227 33.06 19.47 17.29
CA HIS A 227 32.29 19.33 18.52
C HIS A 227 32.04 20.62 19.33
N ILE A 228 30.88 20.64 20.00
CA ILE A 228 30.70 21.25 21.33
C ILE A 228 30.10 20.17 22.25
N SER A 229 30.78 19.94 23.36
CA SER A 229 30.48 18.99 24.43
C SER A 229 29.46 19.54 25.43
N ASN A 230 28.58 18.68 25.95
CA ASN A 230 28.08 18.81 27.31
C ASN A 230 27.81 17.42 27.90
N GLU A 231 28.52 17.13 28.99
CA GLU A 231 28.49 15.87 29.74
C GLU A 231 27.23 15.78 30.62
N PHE A 232 26.51 14.66 30.53
CA PHE A 232 25.75 14.13 31.65
C PHE A 232 25.98 12.62 31.76
N ASN A 233 26.73 12.26 32.79
CA ASN A 233 27.20 10.91 33.10
C ASN A 233 26.06 10.07 33.71
N LYS A 234 25.51 9.11 32.97
CA LYS A 234 24.76 7.97 33.53
C LYS A 234 25.22 6.70 32.83
N LYS A 235 25.91 5.82 33.57
CA LYS A 235 26.45 4.54 33.11
C LYS A 235 25.32 3.62 32.60
N ARG A 236 25.04 3.66 31.29
CA ARG A 236 24.29 2.61 30.58
C ARG A 236 25.26 1.49 30.18
N LYS A 237 24.99 0.27 30.60
CA LYS A 237 25.71 -0.94 30.14
C LYS A 237 25.60 -1.00 28.62
N LYS A 238 26.74 -1.00 27.90
CA LYS A 238 26.78 -1.13 26.44
C LYS A 238 26.19 -2.49 26.05
N PRO A 239 25.23 -2.56 25.11
CA PRO A 239 24.89 -3.83 24.49
C PRO A 239 26.12 -4.33 23.72
N ARG A 240 26.42 -5.62 23.86
CA ARG A 240 27.54 -6.28 23.20
C ARG A 240 27.20 -6.35 21.70
N ILE A 241 27.73 -5.42 20.91
CA ILE A 241 27.72 -5.53 19.45
C ILE A 241 28.65 -6.69 19.14
N MET A 242 28.08 -7.83 18.74
CA MET A 242 28.85 -8.87 18.07
C MET A 242 29.13 -8.34 16.67
N GLU A 243 30.38 -7.99 16.40
CA GLU A 243 30.87 -7.91 15.02
C GLU A 243 30.69 -9.29 14.40
N VAL A 244 29.76 -9.41 13.45
CA VAL A 244 29.63 -10.60 12.62
C VAL A 244 30.74 -10.50 11.57
N THR A 245 31.86 -11.19 11.84
CA THR A 245 32.94 -11.35 10.89
C THR A 245 32.42 -12.10 9.67
N VAL A 246 32.44 -11.45 8.52
CA VAL A 246 32.07 -12.03 7.22
C VAL A 246 33.15 -13.04 6.85
N THR A 247 32.88 -14.34 7.00
CA THR A 247 33.84 -15.38 6.60
C THR A 247 33.29 -16.50 5.72
N ASP A 248 32.03 -16.53 5.31
CA ASP A 248 31.54 -17.67 4.52
C ASP A 248 30.89 -17.30 3.18
N GLN A 249 31.50 -17.80 2.10
CA GLN A 249 30.92 -17.92 0.75
C GLN A 249 29.66 -18.81 0.72
N SER A 250 29.23 -19.37 1.86
CA SER A 250 27.99 -20.16 2.01
C SER A 250 26.72 -19.30 2.03
N ASP A 251 26.83 -18.00 2.32
CA ASP A 251 25.69 -17.09 2.40
C ASP A 251 25.02 -16.82 1.03
N VAL A 252 25.72 -17.07 -0.08
CA VAL A 252 25.19 -16.91 -1.45
C VAL A 252 24.35 -18.12 -1.90
N ASN A 253 24.53 -19.29 -1.27
CA ASN A 253 23.90 -20.55 -1.71
C ASN A 253 22.58 -20.90 -0.99
N CYS A 254 22.07 -20.03 -0.12
CA CYS A 254 20.86 -20.31 0.67
C CYS A 254 19.64 -19.45 0.27
N PHE A 255 19.80 -18.47 -0.62
CA PHE A 255 18.72 -17.59 -1.02
C PHE A 255 17.90 -18.20 -2.16
N ASN A 256 16.61 -18.43 -1.91
CA ASN A 256 15.66 -18.79 -2.95
C ASN A 256 14.87 -17.54 -3.40
N PRO A 257 15.03 -17.06 -4.65
CA PRO A 257 14.30 -15.91 -5.17
C PRO A 257 12.77 -16.04 -5.07
N LEU A 258 12.23 -17.26 -5.10
CA LEU A 258 10.80 -17.52 -4.98
C LEU A 258 10.25 -17.13 -3.59
N ASP A 259 11.10 -17.10 -2.54
CA ASP A 259 10.69 -16.68 -1.20
C ASP A 259 10.27 -15.21 -1.12
N GLN A 260 10.57 -14.40 -2.15
CA GLN A 260 10.10 -13.02 -2.27
C GLN A 260 8.81 -12.87 -3.11
N THR A 261 8.33 -13.94 -3.75
CA THR A 261 7.16 -13.92 -4.64
C THR A 261 5.90 -14.41 -3.92
N ALA A 262 4.72 -14.36 -4.57
CA ALA A 262 3.51 -14.97 -4.01
C ALA A 262 3.44 -16.50 -4.17
N VAL A 263 4.45 -17.13 -4.80
CA VAL A 263 4.46 -18.58 -5.04
C VAL A 263 4.58 -19.34 -3.73
N HIS A 264 3.71 -20.32 -3.51
CA HIS A 264 3.74 -21.16 -2.31
C HIS A 264 4.91 -22.18 -2.38
N PRO A 265 5.59 -22.52 -1.25
CA PRO A 265 6.68 -23.50 -1.23
C PRO A 265 6.33 -24.87 -1.82
N ASP A 266 5.09 -25.34 -1.63
CA ASP A 266 4.60 -26.61 -2.20
C ASP A 266 4.62 -26.61 -3.74
N SER A 267 4.68 -25.44 -4.37
CA SER A 267 4.72 -25.27 -5.82
C SER A 267 6.11 -24.93 -6.37
N TYR A 268 7.18 -24.97 -5.56
CA TYR A 268 8.54 -24.61 -6.00
C TYR A 268 9.09 -25.53 -7.08
N GLU A 269 8.83 -26.84 -7.00
CA GLU A 269 9.27 -27.81 -8.02
C GLU A 269 8.63 -27.52 -9.39
N VAL A 270 7.33 -27.18 -9.37
CA VAL A 270 6.58 -26.85 -10.59
C VAL A 270 7.03 -25.49 -11.13
N ALA A 271 7.25 -24.50 -10.26
CA ALA A 271 7.75 -23.19 -10.66
C ALA A 271 9.15 -23.29 -11.33
N ALA A 272 10.06 -24.10 -10.78
CA ALA A 272 11.36 -24.37 -11.40
C ALA A 272 11.24 -25.03 -12.79
N SER A 273 10.24 -25.90 -12.96
CA SER A 273 9.95 -26.55 -14.23
C SER A 273 9.43 -25.55 -15.28
N ILE A 274 8.55 -24.63 -14.87
CA ILE A 274 8.05 -23.54 -15.73
C ILE A 274 9.19 -22.58 -16.12
N ILE A 275 10.06 -22.22 -15.17
CA ILE A 275 11.24 -21.38 -15.44
C ILE A 275 12.16 -22.03 -16.49
N SER A 276 12.35 -23.35 -16.38
CA SER A 276 13.14 -24.12 -17.36
C SER A 276 12.47 -24.14 -18.75
N LEU A 277 11.13 -24.20 -18.81
CA LEU A 277 10.38 -24.08 -20.07
C LEU A 277 10.57 -22.69 -20.74
N LEU A 278 10.77 -21.64 -19.94
CA LEU A 278 11.09 -20.29 -20.43
C LEU A 278 12.57 -20.13 -20.82
N GLN A 279 13.38 -21.19 -20.72
CA GLN A 279 14.82 -21.19 -20.99
C GLN A 279 15.61 -20.22 -20.09
N LEU A 280 15.16 -20.06 -18.84
CA LEU A 280 15.78 -19.20 -17.84
C LEU A 280 16.17 -20.02 -16.60
N ASN A 281 16.98 -19.42 -15.73
CA ASN A 281 17.41 -20.03 -14.47
C ASN A 281 16.66 -19.44 -13.28
N LEU A 282 16.69 -20.15 -12.14
CA LEU A 282 16.08 -19.68 -10.90
C LEU A 282 16.68 -18.33 -10.44
N THR A 283 17.95 -18.07 -10.72
CA THR A 283 18.64 -16.81 -10.42
C THR A 283 18.10 -15.63 -11.23
N ASP A 284 17.43 -15.88 -12.34
CA ASP A 284 16.88 -14.83 -13.21
C ASP A 284 15.51 -14.33 -12.72
N VAL A 285 14.93 -14.92 -11.66
CA VAL A 285 13.63 -14.53 -11.12
C VAL A 285 13.62 -13.05 -10.70
N GLY A 286 12.64 -12.32 -11.23
CA GLY A 286 12.48 -10.87 -11.04
C GLY A 286 13.37 -9.99 -11.91
N SER A 287 14.31 -10.56 -12.68
CA SER A 287 15.06 -9.82 -13.70
C SER A 287 14.12 -9.33 -14.82
N VAL A 288 14.53 -8.26 -15.53
CA VAL A 288 13.80 -7.75 -16.70
C VAL A 288 13.58 -8.85 -17.75
N LYS A 289 14.56 -9.74 -17.94
CA LYS A 289 14.51 -10.88 -18.87
C LYS A 289 13.38 -11.85 -18.51
N MET A 290 13.31 -12.24 -17.24
CA MET A 290 12.24 -13.12 -16.73
C MET A 290 10.88 -12.48 -16.89
N ARG A 291 10.75 -11.21 -16.48
CA ARG A 291 9.47 -10.49 -16.58
C ARG A 291 8.99 -10.41 -18.02
N ALA A 292 9.86 -10.04 -18.96
CA ALA A 292 9.53 -9.98 -20.38
C ALA A 292 9.12 -11.35 -20.94
N ALA A 293 9.87 -12.41 -20.62
CA ALA A 293 9.55 -13.78 -21.06
C ALA A 293 8.21 -14.27 -20.48
N ALA A 294 7.96 -14.04 -19.19
CA ALA A 294 6.72 -14.41 -18.51
C ALA A 294 5.52 -13.62 -19.05
N THR A 295 5.66 -12.32 -19.31
CA THR A 295 4.62 -11.49 -19.95
C THR A 295 4.32 -11.97 -21.36
N GLN A 296 5.34 -12.27 -22.16
CA GLN A 296 5.16 -12.81 -23.51
C GLN A 296 4.44 -14.17 -23.48
N PHE A 297 4.79 -15.03 -22.53
CA PHE A 297 4.10 -16.31 -22.32
C PHE A 297 2.64 -16.09 -21.94
N MET A 298 2.34 -15.12 -21.08
CA MET A 298 0.98 -14.74 -20.68
C MET A 298 0.14 -14.12 -21.79
N ILE A 299 0.75 -13.62 -22.87
CA ILE A 299 -0.02 -13.10 -24.02
C ILE A 299 -0.31 -14.22 -25.02
N SER A 300 0.50 -15.28 -25.05
CA SER A 300 0.36 -16.38 -26.01
C SER A 300 -0.99 -17.12 -25.90
N GLU A 301 -1.54 -17.51 -27.05
CA GLU A 301 -2.80 -18.25 -27.13
C GLU A 301 -2.64 -19.71 -26.69
N ASP A 302 -1.47 -20.31 -26.95
CA ASP A 302 -1.17 -21.70 -26.56
C ASP A 302 -0.70 -21.86 -25.10
N ARG A 303 -0.85 -20.83 -24.25
CA ARG A 303 -0.37 -20.88 -22.85
C ARG A 303 -0.93 -22.08 -22.11
N ASP A 304 -2.24 -22.33 -22.22
CA ASP A 304 -2.92 -23.28 -21.36
C ASP A 304 -2.51 -24.71 -21.74
N LYS A 305 -2.44 -25.02 -23.03
CA LYS A 305 -1.90 -26.29 -23.54
C LYS A 305 -0.46 -26.54 -23.09
N ARG A 306 0.37 -25.49 -23.08
CA ARG A 306 1.76 -25.58 -22.62
C ARG A 306 1.88 -25.73 -21.10
N LEU A 307 0.85 -25.33 -20.34
CA LEU A 307 0.81 -25.49 -18.89
C LEU A 307 0.20 -26.81 -18.46
N GLU A 308 -0.73 -27.37 -19.24
CA GLU A 308 -1.37 -28.65 -18.98
C GLU A 308 -0.37 -29.79 -18.73
N GLN A 309 0.81 -29.75 -19.35
CA GLN A 309 1.88 -30.74 -19.12
C GLN A 309 2.43 -30.74 -17.68
N PHE A 310 2.23 -29.67 -16.91
CA PHE A 310 2.67 -29.54 -15.51
C PHE A 310 1.54 -29.70 -14.51
N CYS A 311 0.31 -29.95 -14.97
CA CYS A 311 -0.81 -30.23 -14.10
C CYS A 311 -0.58 -31.55 -13.35
N SER A 312 -0.85 -31.53 -12.05
CA SER A 312 -0.79 -32.72 -11.20
C SER A 312 -2.12 -32.88 -10.45
N LYS A 313 -2.26 -33.94 -9.63
CA LYS A 313 -3.44 -34.09 -8.78
C LYS A 313 -3.59 -32.97 -7.73
N THR A 314 -2.51 -32.27 -7.41
CA THR A 314 -2.47 -31.20 -6.41
C THR A 314 -2.36 -29.81 -7.00
N VAL A 315 -1.82 -29.68 -8.22
CA VAL A 315 -1.60 -28.39 -8.90
C VAL A 315 -2.46 -28.30 -10.14
N GLY A 316 -3.44 -27.39 -10.11
CA GLY A 316 -4.33 -27.12 -11.24
C GLY A 316 -3.84 -25.99 -12.15
N LEU A 317 -4.54 -25.78 -13.26
CA LEU A 317 -4.19 -24.78 -14.28
C LEU A 317 -4.14 -23.36 -13.73
N ASP A 318 -5.07 -23.00 -12.84
CA ASP A 318 -5.12 -21.65 -12.26
C ASP A 318 -3.90 -21.36 -11.37
N THR A 319 -3.43 -22.36 -10.60
CA THR A 319 -2.18 -22.24 -9.84
C THR A 319 -0.99 -22.01 -10.75
N LEU A 320 -0.93 -22.69 -11.90
CA LEU A 320 0.14 -22.48 -12.89
C LEU A 320 0.10 -21.08 -13.50
N ARG A 321 -1.11 -20.57 -13.77
CA ARG A 321 -1.31 -19.18 -14.23
C ARG A 321 -0.83 -18.20 -13.16
N ASP A 322 -1.20 -18.41 -11.90
CA ASP A 322 -0.78 -17.56 -10.77
C ASP A 322 0.73 -17.55 -10.59
N ILE A 323 1.40 -18.69 -10.76
CA ILE A 323 2.87 -18.77 -10.74
C ILE A 323 3.48 -17.86 -11.83
N ILE A 324 2.96 -17.91 -13.06
CA ILE A 324 3.47 -17.05 -14.13
C ILE A 324 3.16 -15.58 -13.85
N VAL A 325 1.97 -15.25 -13.35
CA VAL A 325 1.66 -13.88 -12.93
C VAL A 325 2.67 -13.41 -11.88
N ALA A 326 2.99 -14.24 -10.89
CA ALA A 326 4.01 -13.92 -9.90
C ALA A 326 5.40 -13.69 -10.53
N LEU A 327 5.77 -14.43 -11.59
CA LEU A 327 7.03 -14.24 -12.33
C LEU A 327 7.05 -12.98 -13.22
N THR A 328 5.89 -12.44 -13.60
CA THR A 328 5.83 -11.14 -14.31
C THR A 328 6.19 -9.96 -13.41
N ARG A 329 6.08 -10.13 -12.09
CA ARG A 329 6.32 -9.09 -11.09
C ARG A 329 7.82 -8.99 -10.76
N PRO A 330 8.33 -7.81 -10.39
CA PRO A 330 9.68 -7.69 -9.84
C PRO A 330 9.76 -8.35 -8.46
N LEU A 331 10.97 -8.59 -7.98
CA LEU A 331 11.19 -9.01 -6.60
C LEU A 331 10.65 -7.94 -5.64
N ASP A 332 10.07 -8.40 -4.53
CA ASP A 332 9.49 -7.52 -3.50
C ASP A 332 8.38 -6.58 -4.02
N PHE A 333 7.67 -7.01 -5.07
CA PHE A 333 6.55 -6.24 -5.60
C PHE A 333 5.42 -6.09 -4.59
N ASP A 334 5.04 -4.85 -4.32
CA ASP A 334 3.85 -4.52 -3.54
C ASP A 334 2.67 -4.34 -4.48
N GLU A 335 1.67 -5.21 -4.34
CA GLU A 335 0.43 -5.21 -5.14
C GLU A 335 -0.35 -3.89 -5.07
N ARG A 336 -0.05 -3.04 -4.09
CA ARG A 336 -0.70 -1.74 -3.90
C ARG A 336 -0.10 -0.62 -4.74
N GLN A 337 1.13 -0.79 -5.25
CA GLN A 337 1.92 0.33 -5.82
C GLN A 337 1.17 1.09 -6.91
N ASP A 338 0.43 0.37 -7.76
CA ASP A 338 -0.20 0.99 -8.94
C ASP A 338 -1.65 1.42 -8.67
N CYS A 339 -2.23 1.05 -7.51
CA CYS A 339 -3.64 1.29 -7.19
C CYS A 339 -3.87 2.44 -6.18
N PHE A 340 -2.88 2.77 -5.33
CA PHE A 340 -3.11 3.56 -4.11
C PHE A 340 -2.21 4.80 -3.91
N THR A 341 -1.68 5.42 -4.96
CA THR A 341 -0.76 6.57 -4.88
C THR A 341 -1.38 7.80 -4.19
N PRO A 342 -0.91 8.34 -3.06
CA PRO A 342 -1.56 9.48 -2.40
C PRO A 342 -1.85 10.66 -3.33
N LEU A 343 -3.00 11.32 -3.15
CA LEU A 343 -3.31 12.55 -3.87
C LEU A 343 -2.50 13.68 -3.24
N PHE A 344 -1.45 14.12 -3.94
CA PHE A 344 -0.62 15.23 -3.51
C PHE A 344 -1.18 16.56 -4.00
N HIS A 345 -1.15 17.55 -3.12
CA HIS A 345 -1.49 18.93 -3.40
C HIS A 345 -0.22 19.79 -3.37
N SER A 346 -0.06 20.63 -4.39
CA SER A 346 1.00 21.64 -4.50
C SER A 346 0.45 23.06 -4.58
N THR A 347 -0.85 23.23 -4.84
CA THR A 347 -1.47 24.52 -5.14
C THR A 347 -2.83 24.61 -4.43
N VAL A 348 -3.13 25.77 -3.81
CA VAL A 348 -4.47 26.05 -3.25
C VAL A 348 -5.42 26.31 -4.41
N MET A 349 -6.46 25.50 -4.58
CA MET A 349 -7.60 25.87 -5.43
C MET A 349 -8.69 26.49 -4.56
N LYS A 350 -9.05 27.74 -4.85
CA LYS A 350 -10.23 28.37 -4.23
C LYS A 350 -11.46 28.01 -5.06
N ILE A 351 -12.63 28.08 -4.42
CA ILE A 351 -13.90 27.91 -5.14
C ILE A 351 -14.09 28.97 -6.25
N SER A 352 -13.47 30.15 -6.10
CA SER A 352 -13.44 31.21 -7.12
C SER A 352 -12.74 30.81 -8.40
N ASP A 353 -11.84 29.83 -8.32
CA ASP A 353 -10.99 29.42 -9.44
C ASP A 353 -11.67 28.33 -10.27
N LEU A 354 -12.75 27.75 -9.76
CA LEU A 354 -13.55 26.75 -10.45
C LEU A 354 -14.43 27.40 -11.53
N ARG A 355 -14.40 26.84 -12.74
CA ARG A 355 -15.29 27.21 -13.84
C ARG A 355 -16.15 26.04 -14.26
N LYS A 356 -17.38 26.32 -14.70
CA LYS A 356 -18.24 25.31 -15.34
C LYS A 356 -17.52 24.72 -16.56
N GLY A 357 -17.50 23.40 -16.67
CA GLY A 357 -16.78 22.67 -17.72
C GLY A 357 -15.35 22.27 -17.34
N MET A 358 -14.80 22.77 -16.24
CA MET A 358 -13.46 22.41 -15.78
C MET A 358 -13.41 20.94 -15.35
N GLN A 359 -12.37 20.22 -15.77
CA GLN A 359 -12.13 18.86 -15.32
C GLN A 359 -11.38 18.88 -13.99
N VAL A 360 -11.91 18.17 -13.01
CA VAL A 360 -11.32 18.05 -11.66
C VAL A 360 -11.09 16.59 -11.32
N LYS A 361 -10.06 16.35 -10.51
CA LYS A 361 -9.81 15.07 -9.85
C LYS A 361 -10.21 15.21 -8.39
N GLY A 362 -10.72 14.13 -7.81
CA GLY A 362 -11.07 14.13 -6.41
C GLY A 362 -11.21 12.74 -5.83
N ARG A 363 -11.52 12.68 -4.54
CA ARG A 363 -11.78 11.46 -3.80
C ARG A 363 -13.15 11.50 -3.14
N VAL A 364 -13.92 10.43 -3.28
CA VAL A 364 -15.23 10.30 -2.63
C VAL A 364 -15.03 10.18 -1.12
N GLU A 365 -15.58 11.12 -0.36
CA GLU A 365 -15.54 11.14 1.10
C GLU A 365 -16.79 10.57 1.75
N ASN A 366 -17.93 10.63 1.06
CA ASN A 366 -19.18 10.11 1.60
C ASN A 366 -20.11 9.68 0.47
N VAL A 367 -20.84 8.59 0.69
CA VAL A 367 -21.86 8.07 -0.23
C VAL A 367 -23.18 8.01 0.53
N THR A 368 -24.19 8.67 -0.01
CA THR A 368 -25.53 8.76 0.57
C THR A 368 -26.56 8.17 -0.39
N THR A 369 -27.80 8.03 0.07
CA THR A 369 -28.91 7.51 -0.75
C THR A 369 -29.29 8.41 -1.92
N PHE A 370 -28.94 9.69 -1.89
CA PHE A 370 -29.29 10.70 -2.89
C PHE A 370 -28.10 11.17 -3.75
N GLY A 371 -26.86 10.91 -3.32
CA GLY A 371 -25.65 11.28 -4.06
C GLY A 371 -24.38 11.00 -3.27
N ALA A 372 -23.24 11.49 -3.77
CA ALA A 372 -21.95 11.37 -3.11
C ALA A 372 -21.31 12.74 -2.91
N PHE A 373 -20.48 12.85 -1.87
CA PHE A 373 -19.66 14.01 -1.60
C PHE A 373 -18.21 13.66 -1.86
N CYS A 374 -17.52 14.52 -2.59
CA CYS A 374 -16.16 14.32 -3.03
C CYS A 374 -15.29 15.53 -2.65
N ASP A 375 -14.12 15.26 -2.10
CA ASP A 375 -13.07 16.26 -1.97
C ASP A 375 -12.33 16.40 -3.30
N ILE A 376 -12.36 17.59 -3.88
CA ILE A 376 -11.66 17.96 -5.12
C ILE A 376 -10.48 18.91 -4.85
N GLY A 377 -10.07 19.09 -3.59
CA GLY A 377 -8.99 19.98 -3.19
C GLY A 377 -9.37 21.46 -3.11
N VAL A 378 -10.66 21.76 -2.92
CA VAL A 378 -11.18 23.12 -2.66
C VAL A 378 -11.75 23.24 -1.26
N GLU A 379 -12.10 24.46 -0.84
CA GLU A 379 -12.60 24.73 0.51
C GLU A 379 -13.84 23.92 0.93
N GLU A 380 -14.66 23.43 -0.01
CA GLU A 380 -15.89 22.69 0.28
C GLU A 380 -16.01 21.42 -0.58
N ASN A 381 -16.69 20.41 -0.03
CA ASN A 381 -16.91 19.15 -0.72
C ASN A 381 -17.85 19.36 -1.90
N ALA A 382 -17.49 18.79 -3.04
CA ALA A 382 -18.30 18.82 -4.24
C ALA A 382 -19.35 17.70 -4.20
N TYR A 383 -20.56 18.00 -4.67
CA TYR A 383 -21.69 17.07 -4.68
C TYR A 383 -21.86 16.40 -6.05
N ILE A 384 -22.08 15.09 -6.03
CA ILE A 384 -22.35 14.26 -7.20
C ILE A 384 -23.76 13.69 -7.06
N PRO A 385 -24.71 14.09 -7.92
CA PRO A 385 -26.05 13.50 -7.91
C PRO A 385 -26.04 12.08 -8.46
N ARG A 386 -26.97 11.22 -8.02
CA ARG A 386 -27.03 9.81 -8.47
C ARG A 386 -27.10 9.59 -9.97
N HIS A 387 -27.71 10.49 -10.73
CA HIS A 387 -27.80 10.33 -12.19
C HIS A 387 -26.46 10.56 -12.91
N ALA A 388 -25.51 11.24 -12.25
CA ALA A 388 -24.16 11.50 -12.75
C ALA A 388 -23.17 10.39 -12.41
N TYR A 389 -23.62 9.35 -11.69
CA TYR A 389 -22.79 8.20 -11.35
C TYR A 389 -22.39 7.44 -12.62
N PRO A 390 -21.17 6.88 -12.68
CA PRO A 390 -20.74 6.07 -13.81
C PRO A 390 -21.71 4.91 -14.01
N ARG A 391 -22.23 4.73 -15.23
CA ARG A 391 -23.21 3.67 -15.55
C ARG A 391 -22.57 2.29 -15.59
N ASN A 392 -21.28 2.22 -15.94
CA ASN A 392 -20.46 1.03 -15.91
C ASN A 392 -19.21 1.36 -15.07
N CYS A 393 -19.07 0.74 -13.89
CA CYS A 393 -17.74 0.66 -13.29
C CYS A 393 -16.98 -0.44 -14.04
N PRO A 394 -15.74 -0.21 -14.51
CA PRO A 394 -14.86 -1.31 -14.79
C PRO A 394 -14.67 -2.03 -13.45
N THR A 395 -15.29 -3.19 -13.30
CA THR A 395 -14.94 -4.12 -12.23
C THR A 395 -13.43 -4.31 -12.35
N SER A 396 -12.71 -3.81 -11.35
CA SER A 396 -11.32 -4.19 -11.12
C SER A 396 -11.21 -5.72 -11.16
N ASN A 397 -10.07 -6.21 -11.60
CA ASN A 397 -9.76 -7.62 -11.88
C ASN A 397 -9.88 -8.61 -10.70
N LEU A 398 -10.69 -8.33 -9.67
CA LEU A 398 -11.19 -9.33 -8.75
C LEU A 398 -12.30 -10.14 -9.45
N LYS A 399 -11.87 -11.12 -10.26
CA LYS A 399 -12.70 -12.28 -10.56
C LYS A 399 -12.98 -12.99 -9.23
N ILE A 400 -14.09 -12.65 -8.57
CA ILE A 400 -14.71 -13.59 -7.65
C ILE A 400 -15.19 -14.72 -8.55
N THR A 401 -14.44 -15.82 -8.55
CA THR A 401 -14.81 -17.05 -9.23
C THR A 401 -16.11 -17.55 -8.63
N ASN A 402 -17.19 -17.45 -9.41
CA ASN A 402 -18.40 -18.23 -9.18
C ASN A 402 -18.07 -19.70 -9.45
N ASP A 403 -17.55 -20.41 -8.45
CA ASP A 403 -17.75 -21.86 -8.26
C ASP A 403 -16.93 -22.34 -7.06
N THR A 404 -17.55 -22.38 -5.89
CA THR A 404 -17.70 -23.57 -5.03
C THR A 404 -18.11 -23.14 -3.61
N SER A 405 -19.28 -23.61 -3.25
CA SER A 405 -19.97 -23.44 -1.98
C SER A 405 -19.27 -24.16 -0.82
N VAL A 406 -18.81 -23.41 0.18
CA VAL A 406 -18.90 -23.71 1.63
C VAL A 406 -18.80 -22.33 2.33
N GLY A 407 -19.80 -21.67 2.92
CA GLY A 407 -21.15 -22.01 3.33
C GLY A 407 -21.38 -21.39 4.72
N ILE A 408 -21.91 -20.17 4.80
CA ILE A 408 -22.86 -19.77 5.87
C ILE A 408 -23.92 -18.89 5.19
N GLY A 409 -25.04 -19.53 4.85
CA GLY A 409 -26.25 -18.86 4.44
C GLY A 409 -26.94 -18.24 5.65
N VAL A 410 -27.34 -16.98 5.51
CA VAL A 410 -28.59 -16.50 6.09
C VAL A 410 -29.54 -16.41 4.91
N SER A 411 -30.44 -17.37 4.83
CA SER A 411 -31.62 -17.33 3.99
C SER A 411 -32.56 -16.28 4.55
N ASP A 412 -32.65 -15.13 3.90
CA ASP A 412 -33.91 -14.39 3.87
C ASP A 412 -34.17 -13.95 2.43
N GLY A 413 -35.36 -14.31 1.94
CA GLY A 413 -35.78 -14.06 0.58
C GLY A 413 -36.02 -12.58 0.35
N GLY A 414 -35.38 -12.02 -0.67
CA GLY A 414 -35.50 -10.60 -1.00
C GLY A 414 -34.78 -10.24 -2.29
N ASP A 415 -35.24 -10.82 -3.40
CA ASP A 415 -34.75 -10.54 -4.75
C ASP A 415 -35.31 -9.19 -5.25
N ILE A 416 -34.76 -8.04 -4.80
CA ILE A 416 -35.16 -6.71 -5.31
C ILE A 416 -33.99 -5.69 -5.31
N HIS A 417 -33.42 -5.42 -6.48
CA HIS A 417 -32.77 -4.15 -6.89
C HIS A 417 -31.59 -3.55 -6.09
N HIS A 418 -30.50 -4.30 -5.84
CA HIS A 418 -29.19 -3.66 -5.67
C HIS A 418 -28.53 -3.39 -7.05
N LYS A 419 -29.10 -2.48 -7.84
CA LYS A 419 -28.29 -1.71 -8.81
C LYS A 419 -27.38 -0.80 -7.95
N MET A 420 -26.31 -1.42 -7.44
CA MET A 420 -25.37 -0.90 -6.47
C MET A 420 -24.90 0.49 -6.86
N PHE A 421 -24.79 1.38 -5.87
CA PHE A 421 -24.06 2.63 -6.00
C PHE A 421 -22.72 2.34 -6.69
N THR A 422 -22.51 2.89 -7.89
CA THR A 422 -21.30 2.63 -8.65
C THR A 422 -20.09 3.36 -8.06
N LEU A 423 -20.32 4.44 -7.32
CA LEU A 423 -19.31 5.10 -6.49
C LEU A 423 -19.30 4.54 -5.07
N ARG A 424 -18.10 4.26 -4.57
CA ARG A 424 -17.81 3.77 -3.23
C ARG A 424 -16.99 4.80 -2.45
N LEU A 425 -16.97 4.63 -1.12
CA LEU A 425 -16.16 5.45 -0.24
C LEU A 425 -14.67 5.31 -0.61
N GLY A 426 -13.98 6.43 -0.76
CA GLY A 426 -12.56 6.46 -1.10
C GLY A 426 -12.24 6.33 -2.59
N ASP A 427 -13.22 6.09 -3.45
CA ASP A 427 -13.03 6.05 -4.90
C ASP A 427 -12.42 7.35 -5.40
N ARG A 428 -11.47 7.21 -6.31
CA ARG A 428 -10.88 8.34 -7.02
C ARG A 428 -11.69 8.61 -8.27
N ILE A 429 -12.00 9.87 -8.49
CA ILE A 429 -12.82 10.25 -9.62
C ILE A 429 -12.14 11.32 -10.45
N LYS A 430 -12.42 11.27 -11.75
CA LYS A 430 -12.38 12.42 -12.63
C LYS A 430 -13.82 12.85 -12.89
N ALA A 431 -14.08 14.14 -12.78
CA ALA A 431 -15.40 14.70 -13.01
C ALA A 431 -15.30 16.07 -13.68
N ILE A 432 -16.42 16.55 -14.21
CA ILE A 432 -16.54 17.88 -14.78
C ILE A 432 -17.40 18.74 -13.86
N VAL A 433 -16.95 19.96 -13.58
CA VAL A 433 -17.71 20.93 -12.80
C VAL A 433 -18.96 21.36 -13.57
N SER A 434 -20.14 21.02 -13.06
CA SER A 434 -21.42 21.31 -13.73
C SER A 434 -21.99 22.67 -13.32
N SER A 435 -21.86 23.03 -12.05
CA SER A 435 -22.23 24.34 -11.52
C SER A 435 -21.39 24.71 -10.30
N VAL A 436 -21.06 26.00 -10.18
CA VAL A 436 -20.38 26.57 -9.01
C VAL A 436 -21.23 27.71 -8.50
N ASP A 437 -21.53 27.68 -7.20
CA ASP A 437 -22.20 28.76 -6.48
C ASP A 437 -21.25 29.28 -5.41
N ILE A 438 -20.61 30.43 -5.71
CA ILE A 438 -19.63 31.06 -4.82
C ILE A 438 -20.30 31.59 -3.56
N LYS A 439 -21.55 32.06 -3.64
CA LYS A 439 -22.27 32.68 -2.52
C LYS A 439 -22.59 31.66 -1.44
N TYR A 440 -23.04 30.47 -1.83
CA TYR A 440 -23.38 29.38 -0.91
C TYR A 440 -22.28 28.33 -0.78
N LYS A 441 -21.13 28.56 -1.41
CA LYS A 441 -19.99 27.65 -1.49
C LYS A 441 -20.36 26.23 -1.93
N ARG A 442 -21.19 26.10 -2.98
CA ARG A 442 -21.63 24.79 -3.50
C ARG A 442 -20.98 24.50 -4.84
N VAL A 443 -20.49 23.27 -4.99
CA VAL A 443 -19.95 22.76 -6.24
C VAL A 443 -20.71 21.49 -6.60
N ALA A 444 -21.23 21.42 -7.82
CA ALA A 444 -21.82 20.21 -8.35
C ALA A 444 -20.93 19.64 -9.46
N LEU A 445 -20.82 18.32 -9.49
CA LEU A 445 -20.05 17.57 -10.46
C LEU A 445 -20.98 16.74 -11.35
N ASP A 446 -20.59 16.57 -12.60
CA ASP A 446 -21.25 15.72 -13.58
C ASP A 446 -20.20 14.95 -14.41
N LYS A 447 -20.65 14.00 -15.23
CA LYS A 447 -19.80 13.14 -16.08
C LYS A 447 -18.67 12.48 -15.30
N VAL A 448 -19.03 11.79 -14.22
CA VAL A 448 -18.07 11.17 -13.29
C VAL A 448 -17.55 9.85 -13.84
N SER A 449 -16.23 9.68 -13.81
CA SER A 449 -15.53 8.42 -14.10
C SER A 449 -14.62 8.03 -12.93
N VAL A 450 -14.65 6.77 -12.51
CA VAL A 450 -13.72 6.24 -11.51
C VAL A 450 -12.34 6.03 -12.15
N MET A 451 -11.30 6.51 -11.48
CA MET A 451 -9.91 6.23 -11.86
C MET A 451 -9.54 4.85 -11.29
N THR A 452 -9.18 3.92 -12.17
CA THR A 452 -8.63 2.61 -11.81
C THR A 452 -7.18 2.70 -11.36
#